data_AF-A0A5N6V0M4-F1
#
_entry.id   AF-A0A5N6V0M4-F1
#
_cell.length_a   1.000
_cell.length_b   1.000
_cell.length_c   1.000
_cell.angle_alpha   90.00
_cell.angle_beta   90.00
_cell.angle_gamma   90.00
#
_symmetry.space_group_name_H-M   'P 1'
#
loop_
_entity.id
_entity.type
_entity.pdbx_description
1 polymer ?
#
loop_
_entity_poly.entity_id
_entity_poly.type
_entity_poly.pdbx_seq_one_letter_code
_entity_poly.pdbx_strand_id
1 'polypeptide(L)'
;MSSSNPETTSSKRKASDDRVASKAVPAEAIHFTARNPPWTYLKLQLLHQPGTSIAVQSQPLDPLTARTYINSALSQFLGLSGTAISIEILKILPETPQPKPTDKFIWVRVPRQDAPAVVAAVSSWIGGGTGGSSVGSVAWRVCAKGNYLGALTQGSGEDLFAP
;
A
#
# COMPACT_ATOMS: atom_id res chain seq x y z
N MET A 1 34.32 64.10 37.95
CA MET A 1 34.65 64.92 36.78
C MET A 1 33.71 64.55 35.65
N SER A 2 32.98 65.54 35.16
CA SER A 2 32.36 65.68 33.82
C SER A 2 31.13 64.84 33.44
N SER A 3 30.00 65.52 33.63
CA SER A 3 28.70 65.58 32.94
C SER A 3 28.55 65.00 31.52
N SER A 4 27.37 64.44 31.22
CA SER A 4 26.38 65.01 30.27
C SER A 4 25.08 64.16 30.18
N ASN A 5 23.93 64.84 30.24
CA ASN A 5 22.59 64.41 29.80
C ASN A 5 22.34 65.06 28.41
N PRO A 6 21.45 64.58 27.50
CA PRO A 6 19.98 64.71 27.63
C PRO A 6 19.20 63.44 27.14
N GLU A 7 18.05 63.08 27.70
CA GLU A 7 16.67 63.55 27.44
C GLU A 7 16.04 63.19 26.07
N THR A 8 14.87 62.52 26.18
CA THR A 8 13.66 62.49 25.31
C THR A 8 13.70 61.88 23.90
N THR A 9 12.87 60.85 23.66
CA THR A 9 11.62 61.00 22.88
C THR A 9 10.72 59.77 22.92
N SER A 10 9.43 60.08 22.89
CA SER A 10 8.23 59.27 23.03
C SER A 10 7.90 58.40 21.81
N SER A 11 7.30 57.24 22.10
CA SER A 11 6.22 56.56 21.36
C SER A 11 6.37 56.24 19.86
N LYS A 12 6.35 54.94 19.55
CA LYS A 12 5.19 54.35 18.82
C LYS A 12 5.18 52.82 18.88
N ARG A 13 4.00 52.29 19.24
CA ARG A 13 3.64 50.87 19.24
C ARG A 13 3.74 50.28 17.82
N LYS A 14 4.27 49.06 17.70
CA LYS A 14 3.89 48.11 16.65
C LYS A 14 3.84 46.71 17.28
N ALA A 15 2.66 46.10 17.29
CA ALA A 15 2.44 44.75 17.80
C ALA A 15 3.26 43.76 16.96
N SER A 16 4.08 42.93 17.62
CA SER A 16 4.71 41.78 16.99
C SER A 16 3.74 40.61 17.02
N ASP A 17 3.43 40.15 15.81
CA ASP A 17 2.70 38.94 15.43
C ASP A 17 3.29 37.71 16.15
N ASP A 18 2.49 37.08 17.00
CA ASP A 18 2.88 35.90 17.78
C ASP A 18 2.73 34.65 16.90
N ARG A 19 3.61 34.52 15.91
CA ARG A 19 3.80 33.28 15.14
C ARG A 19 4.94 32.50 15.75
N VAL A 20 4.64 31.77 16.82
CA VAL A 20 5.50 30.69 17.30
C VAL A 20 5.57 29.64 16.20
N ALA A 21 6.63 29.70 15.41
CA ALA A 21 7.03 28.65 14.50
C ALA A 21 7.27 27.40 15.34
N SER A 22 6.33 26.45 15.30
CA SER A 22 6.51 25.13 15.88
C SER A 22 7.67 24.47 15.15
N LYS A 23 8.83 24.49 15.81
CA LYS A 23 10.08 23.86 15.41
C LYS A 23 9.78 22.40 15.04
N ALA A 24 9.81 22.10 13.73
CA ALA A 24 9.66 20.74 13.23
C ALA A 24 10.72 19.87 13.92
N VAL A 25 10.27 18.88 14.68
CA VAL A 25 11.15 17.87 15.28
C VAL A 25 11.82 17.16 14.10
N PRO A 26 13.16 17.10 14.04
CA PRO A 26 13.83 16.37 12.97
C PRO A 26 13.37 14.91 13.06
N ALA A 27 12.83 14.39 11.95
CA ALA A 27 12.44 13.00 11.86
C ALA A 27 13.67 12.15 12.16
N GLU A 28 13.66 11.45 13.29
CA GLU A 28 14.74 10.57 13.72
C GLU A 28 14.97 9.53 12.63
N ALA A 29 16.17 9.52 12.04
CA ALA A 29 16.51 8.60 10.98
C ALA A 29 16.44 7.16 11.51
N ILE A 30 15.40 6.42 11.11
CA ILE A 30 15.24 5.02 11.51
C ILE A 30 16.32 4.20 10.80
N HIS A 31 17.38 3.86 11.53
CA HIS A 31 18.43 2.98 11.04
C HIS A 31 17.92 1.53 11.02
N PHE A 32 17.43 1.10 9.86
CA PHE A 32 16.94 -0.26 9.66
C PHE A 32 18.04 -1.16 9.08
N THR A 33 18.54 -2.11 9.88
CA THR A 33 19.73 -2.92 9.55
C THR A 33 19.44 -4.37 9.16
N ALA A 34 18.19 -4.79 8.97
CA ALA A 34 17.96 -6.15 8.49
C ALA A 34 18.46 -6.26 7.04
N ARG A 35 19.52 -7.06 6.84
CA ARG A 35 20.16 -7.24 5.52
C ARG A 35 19.57 -8.42 4.75
N ASN A 36 18.99 -9.40 5.44
CA ASN A 36 18.43 -10.60 4.84
C ASN A 36 17.05 -10.93 5.42
N PRO A 37 16.00 -10.19 5.01
CA PRO A 37 14.64 -10.45 5.47
C PRO A 37 14.15 -11.80 4.93
N PRO A 38 13.56 -12.68 5.77
CA PRO A 38 13.07 -13.98 5.33
C PRO A 38 11.79 -13.87 4.48
N TRP A 39 11.09 -12.74 4.55
CA TRP A 39 9.82 -12.48 3.88
C TRP A 39 9.94 -11.37 2.85
N THR A 40 9.14 -11.49 1.80
CA THR A 40 8.81 -10.40 0.88
C THR A 40 7.32 -10.11 1.01
N TYR A 41 6.98 -8.84 0.95
CA TYR A 41 5.62 -8.33 1.05
C TYR A 41 5.16 -7.84 -0.32
N LEU A 42 3.91 -8.13 -0.66
CA LEU A 42 3.28 -7.74 -1.92
C LEU A 42 1.98 -6.99 -1.63
N LYS A 43 1.76 -5.88 -2.34
CA LYS A 43 0.46 -5.21 -2.43
C LYS A 43 -0.19 -5.63 -3.74
N LEU A 44 -1.32 -6.32 -3.66
CA LEU A 44 -2.07 -6.81 -4.81
C LEU A 44 -3.40 -6.07 -4.93
N GLN A 45 -3.85 -5.81 -6.15
CA GLN A 45 -5.17 -5.27 -6.47
C GLN A 45 -5.96 -6.31 -7.26
N LEU A 46 -7.20 -6.58 -6.84
CA LEU A 46 -8.11 -7.43 -7.61
C LEU A 46 -8.82 -6.58 -8.66
N LEU A 47 -8.59 -6.90 -9.93
CA LEU A 47 -9.24 -6.27 -11.07
C LEU A 47 -10.42 -7.14 -11.53
N HIS A 48 -11.52 -6.49 -11.91
CA HIS A 48 -12.66 -7.14 -12.56
C HIS A 48 -12.62 -6.78 -14.04
N GLN A 49 -12.89 -7.75 -14.92
CA GLN A 49 -12.96 -7.51 -16.35
C GLN A 49 -14.16 -6.61 -16.69
N PRO A 50 -14.08 -5.85 -17.80
CA PRO A 50 -15.18 -5.03 -18.29
C PRO A 50 -16.47 -5.86 -18.45
N GLY A 51 -17.61 -5.28 -18.09
CA GLY A 51 -18.91 -5.96 -18.13
C GLY A 51 -19.29 -6.71 -16.84
N THR A 52 -18.43 -6.73 -15.83
CA THR A 52 -18.80 -7.21 -14.48
C THR A 52 -19.81 -6.26 -13.85
N SER A 53 -20.86 -6.80 -13.21
CA SER A 53 -21.92 -5.99 -12.59
C SER A 53 -21.40 -5.15 -11.42
N ILE A 54 -21.98 -3.95 -11.27
CA ILE A 54 -21.63 -3.01 -10.18
C ILE A 54 -21.83 -3.67 -8.81
N ALA A 55 -22.87 -4.49 -8.64
CA ALA A 55 -23.14 -5.20 -7.39
C ALA A 55 -21.95 -6.10 -6.96
N VAL A 56 -21.33 -6.81 -7.91
CA VAL A 56 -20.16 -7.67 -7.64
C VAL A 56 -18.91 -6.83 -7.36
N GLN A 57 -18.75 -5.71 -8.07
CA GLN A 57 -17.62 -4.80 -7.83
C GLN A 57 -17.70 -4.11 -6.46
N SER A 58 -18.91 -3.82 -5.96
CA SER A 58 -19.13 -3.19 -4.65
C SER A 58 -19.00 -4.15 -3.46
N GLN A 59 -19.05 -5.48 -3.68
CA GLN A 59 -18.85 -6.44 -2.60
C GLN A 59 -17.40 -6.42 -2.10
N PRO A 60 -17.17 -6.40 -0.78
CA PRO A 60 -15.81 -6.48 -0.23
C PRO A 60 -15.18 -7.84 -0.60
N LEU A 61 -13.86 -7.86 -0.72
CA LEU A 61 -13.12 -9.11 -0.93
C LEU A 61 -12.97 -9.81 0.42
N ASP A 62 -13.47 -11.04 0.54
CA ASP A 62 -13.26 -11.83 1.74
C ASP A 62 -11.91 -12.57 1.72
N PRO A 63 -11.31 -12.87 2.89
CA PRO A 63 -10.02 -13.55 2.97
C PRO A 63 -10.00 -14.95 2.34
N LEU A 64 -11.11 -15.68 2.38
CA LEU A 64 -11.18 -17.05 1.86
C LEU A 64 -11.16 -17.04 0.33
N THR A 65 -11.93 -16.17 -0.31
CA THR A 65 -11.90 -15.97 -1.76
C THR A 65 -10.54 -15.48 -2.21
N ALA A 66 -9.95 -14.51 -1.51
CA ALA A 66 -8.60 -14.03 -1.82
C ALA A 66 -7.57 -15.17 -1.81
N ARG A 67 -7.60 -16.02 -0.77
CA ARG A 67 -6.72 -17.21 -0.68
C ARG A 67 -7.01 -18.21 -1.78
N THR A 68 -8.27 -18.43 -2.13
CA THR A 68 -8.68 -19.34 -3.20
C THR A 68 -8.14 -18.89 -4.55
N TYR A 69 -8.22 -17.59 -4.87
CA TYR A 69 -7.68 -17.03 -6.10
C TYR A 69 -6.16 -17.12 -6.17
N ILE A 70 -5.47 -16.80 -5.07
CA ILE A 70 -4.01 -16.95 -4.99
C ILE A 70 -3.60 -18.42 -5.18
N ASN A 71 -4.25 -19.35 -4.49
CA ASN A 71 -3.95 -20.78 -4.64
C ASN A 71 -4.25 -21.28 -6.05
N SER A 72 -5.31 -20.78 -6.69
CA SER A 72 -5.62 -21.10 -8.08
C SER A 72 -4.52 -20.61 -9.02
N ALA A 73 -4.01 -19.39 -8.82
CA ALA A 73 -2.87 -18.85 -9.56
C ALA A 73 -1.61 -19.70 -9.40
N LEU A 74 -1.26 -20.05 -8.15
CA LEU A 74 -0.08 -20.86 -7.86
C LEU A 74 -0.20 -22.27 -8.44
N SER A 75 -1.38 -22.89 -8.35
CA SER A 75 -1.64 -24.22 -8.91
C SER A 75 -1.53 -24.21 -10.43
N GLN A 76 -2.06 -23.18 -11.10
CA GLN A 76 -1.99 -23.07 -12.56
C GLN A 76 -0.55 -22.84 -13.07
N PHE A 77 0.25 -22.06 -12.35
CA PHE A 77 1.60 -21.70 -12.79
C PHE A 77 2.68 -22.69 -12.33
N LEU A 78 2.59 -23.22 -11.11
CA LEU A 78 3.61 -24.06 -10.47
C LEU A 78 3.12 -25.47 -10.11
N GLY A 79 1.85 -25.80 -10.39
CA GLY A 79 1.26 -27.06 -10.01
C GLY A 79 1.11 -27.23 -8.49
N LEU A 80 1.10 -28.48 -8.04
CA LEU A 80 0.93 -28.85 -6.63
C LEU A 80 1.98 -28.18 -5.72
N SER A 81 3.23 -28.07 -6.18
CA SER A 81 4.31 -27.44 -5.43
C SER A 81 4.05 -25.96 -5.15
N GLY A 82 3.41 -25.24 -6.06
CA GLY A 82 3.01 -23.85 -5.85
C GLY A 82 2.06 -23.69 -4.67
N THR A 83 1.14 -24.63 -4.50
CA THR A 83 0.15 -24.59 -3.40
C THR A 83 0.77 -24.85 -2.02
N ALA A 84 1.99 -25.39 -1.97
CA ALA A 84 2.74 -25.61 -0.73
C ALA A 84 3.52 -24.36 -0.26
N ILE A 85 3.55 -23.28 -1.06
CA ILE A 85 4.20 -22.03 -0.68
C ILE A 85 3.42 -21.38 0.47
N SER A 86 4.11 -21.05 1.56
CA SER A 86 3.52 -20.41 2.75
C SER A 86 3.16 -18.95 2.49
N ILE A 87 1.93 -18.70 1.99
CA ILE A 87 1.40 -17.35 1.76
C ILE A 87 0.44 -16.95 2.89
N GLU A 88 0.61 -15.74 3.40
CA GLU A 88 -0.28 -15.20 4.42
C GLU A 88 -0.81 -13.82 4.05
N ILE A 89 -2.11 -13.62 4.25
CA ILE A 89 -2.80 -12.35 4.02
C ILE A 89 -2.73 -11.52 5.30
N LEU A 90 -2.17 -10.32 5.20
CA LEU A 90 -1.92 -9.41 6.32
C LEU A 90 -3.03 -8.37 6.48
N LYS A 91 -3.57 -7.90 5.36
CA LYS A 91 -4.60 -6.86 5.32
C LYS A 91 -5.41 -6.98 4.03
N ILE A 92 -6.70 -6.67 4.13
CA ILE A 92 -7.61 -6.56 2.99
C ILE A 92 -8.32 -5.21 3.08
N LEU A 93 -8.52 -4.56 1.94
CA LEU A 93 -9.32 -3.35 1.78
C LEU A 93 -10.19 -3.48 0.51
N PRO A 94 -11.41 -2.92 0.47
CA PRO A 94 -12.14 -2.36 1.61
C PRO A 94 -12.63 -3.47 2.56
N GLU A 95 -12.63 -3.21 3.87
CA GLU A 95 -13.11 -4.16 4.89
C GLU A 95 -14.65 -4.19 4.96
N THR A 96 -15.29 -3.04 4.72
CA THR A 96 -16.74 -2.89 4.72
C THR A 96 -17.28 -2.72 3.30
N PRO A 97 -18.52 -3.17 3.04
CA PRO A 97 -19.20 -2.89 1.78
C PRO A 97 -19.28 -1.38 1.54
N GLN A 98 -18.90 -0.95 0.34
CA GLN A 98 -18.96 0.45 -0.06
C GLN A 98 -20.14 0.65 -1.01
N PRO A 99 -20.85 1.81 -0.93
CA PRO A 99 -21.96 2.12 -1.82
C PRO A 99 -21.51 2.31 -3.28
N LYS A 100 -20.22 2.52 -3.52
CA LYS A 100 -19.62 2.68 -4.85
C LYS A 100 -18.55 1.60 -5.10
N PRO A 101 -18.38 1.11 -6.34
CA PRO A 101 -17.26 0.28 -6.72
C PRO A 101 -15.95 0.88 -6.24
N THR A 102 -15.20 0.11 -5.46
CA THR A 102 -13.94 0.52 -4.85
C THR A 102 -12.88 -0.52 -5.17
N ASP A 103 -11.64 -0.05 -5.38
CA ASP A 103 -10.52 -0.93 -5.62
C ASP A 103 -10.27 -1.85 -4.42
N LYS A 104 -10.16 -3.15 -4.70
CA LYS A 104 -9.93 -4.18 -3.69
C LYS A 104 -8.45 -4.47 -3.61
N PHE A 105 -7.82 -4.16 -2.48
CA PHE A 105 -6.40 -4.36 -2.24
C PHE A 105 -6.17 -5.41 -1.15
N ILE A 106 -5.13 -6.22 -1.33
CA ILE A 106 -4.64 -7.12 -0.29
C ILE A 106 -3.13 -6.96 -0.12
N TRP A 107 -2.67 -7.16 1.12
CA TRP A 107 -1.25 -7.25 1.44
C TRP A 107 -0.96 -8.68 1.83
N VAL A 108 0.04 -9.27 1.19
CA VAL A 108 0.46 -10.65 1.49
C VAL A 108 1.94 -10.70 1.82
N ARG A 109 2.33 -11.65 2.66
CA ARG A 109 3.73 -12.06 2.83
C ARG A 109 3.99 -13.40 2.15
N VAL A 110 5.18 -13.52 1.60
CA VAL A 110 5.69 -14.71 0.92
C VAL A 110 7.15 -14.95 1.30
N PRO A 111 7.63 -16.20 1.36
CA PRO A 111 9.05 -16.46 1.58
C PRO A 111 9.85 -15.78 0.48
N ARG A 112 10.96 -15.15 0.86
CA ARG A 112 11.76 -14.31 -0.07
C ARG A 112 12.21 -15.07 -1.32
N GLN A 113 12.51 -16.35 -1.19
CA GLN A 113 12.97 -17.20 -2.30
C GLN A 113 11.85 -17.48 -3.32
N ASP A 114 10.61 -17.59 -2.85
CA ASP A 114 9.45 -17.90 -3.70
C ASP A 114 8.83 -16.64 -4.31
N ALA A 115 9.19 -15.45 -3.81
CA ALA A 115 8.58 -14.20 -4.23
C ALA A 115 8.58 -13.95 -5.76
N PRO A 116 9.65 -14.23 -6.53
CA PRO A 116 9.61 -14.08 -7.99
C PRO A 116 8.60 -15.01 -8.65
N ALA A 117 8.53 -16.27 -8.20
CA ALA A 117 7.60 -17.27 -8.74
C ALA A 117 6.15 -16.90 -8.39
N VAL A 118 5.88 -16.43 -7.17
CA VAL A 118 4.55 -15.97 -6.76
C VAL A 118 4.13 -14.75 -7.57
N VAL A 119 5.02 -13.77 -7.78
CA VAL A 119 4.72 -12.59 -8.60
C VAL A 119 4.35 -13.00 -10.04
N ALA A 120 5.08 -13.93 -10.64
CA ALA A 120 4.79 -14.43 -11.98
C ALA A 120 3.45 -15.20 -12.04
N ALA A 121 3.18 -16.06 -11.05
CA ALA A 121 1.93 -16.81 -10.98
C ALA A 121 0.72 -15.88 -10.83
N VAL A 122 0.80 -14.93 -9.90
CA VAL A 122 -0.32 -14.02 -9.60
C VAL A 122 -0.58 -13.05 -10.75
N SER A 123 0.46 -12.53 -11.42
CA SER A 123 0.28 -11.57 -12.51
C SER A 123 -0.20 -12.20 -13.82
N SER A 124 0.06 -13.49 -14.04
CA SER A 124 -0.40 -14.23 -15.23
C SER A 124 -1.77 -14.88 -15.05
N TRP A 125 -2.31 -14.88 -13.83
CA TRP A 125 -3.56 -15.55 -13.53
C TRP A 125 -4.80 -14.72 -13.89
N ILE A 126 -5.76 -15.40 -14.52
CA ILE A 126 -7.09 -14.88 -14.82
C ILE A 126 -8.11 -15.87 -14.23
N GLY A 127 -8.88 -15.40 -13.25
CA GLY A 127 -9.97 -16.14 -12.61
C GLY A 127 -11.32 -15.82 -13.22
N GLY A 128 -12.31 -16.69 -12.99
CA GLY A 128 -13.69 -16.50 -13.43
C GLY A 128 -13.93 -16.89 -14.89
N GLY A 129 -14.97 -17.71 -15.11
CA GLY A 129 -15.42 -18.17 -16.43
C GLY A 129 -14.95 -19.57 -16.80
N THR A 130 -15.67 -20.61 -16.37
CA THR A 130 -15.63 -21.91 -17.06
C THR A 130 -16.48 -21.78 -18.33
N GLY A 131 -15.86 -21.52 -19.48
CA GLY A 131 -16.56 -21.57 -20.78
C GLY A 131 -16.45 -20.34 -21.69
N GLY A 132 -15.31 -19.66 -21.72
CA GLY A 132 -14.99 -18.67 -22.78
C GLY A 132 -15.73 -17.33 -22.71
N SER A 133 -16.68 -17.16 -21.78
CA SER A 133 -17.29 -15.87 -21.49
C SER A 133 -16.42 -15.08 -20.51
N SER A 134 -15.93 -13.92 -20.94
CA SER A 134 -15.11 -13.00 -20.14
C SER A 134 -15.91 -12.21 -19.09
N VAL A 135 -17.23 -12.39 -19.06
CA VAL A 135 -18.13 -11.68 -18.16
C VAL A 135 -17.95 -12.21 -16.73
N GLY A 136 -17.49 -11.35 -15.84
CA GLY A 136 -17.23 -11.70 -14.44
C GLY A 136 -15.85 -12.29 -14.16
N SER A 137 -14.94 -12.30 -15.14
CA SER A 137 -13.55 -12.69 -14.90
C SER A 137 -12.83 -11.66 -14.03
N VAL A 138 -11.88 -12.13 -13.23
CA VAL A 138 -11.05 -11.35 -12.30
C VAL A 138 -9.57 -11.63 -12.53
N ALA A 139 -8.70 -10.69 -12.21
CA ALA A 139 -7.26 -10.86 -12.30
C ALA A 139 -6.54 -10.11 -11.18
N TRP A 140 -5.31 -10.52 -10.87
CA TRP A 140 -4.49 -9.81 -9.91
C TRP A 140 -3.51 -8.85 -10.60
N ARG A 141 -3.41 -7.64 -10.06
CA ARG A 141 -2.33 -6.70 -10.39
C ARG A 141 -1.39 -6.60 -9.19
N VAL A 142 -0.09 -6.72 -9.44
CA VAL A 142 0.93 -6.44 -8.43
C VAL A 142 1.19 -4.93 -8.42
N CYS A 143 0.74 -4.24 -7.37
CA CYS A 143 0.90 -2.79 -7.25
C CYS A 143 2.23 -2.41 -6.64
N ALA A 144 2.75 -3.21 -5.70
CA ALA A 144 4.03 -2.94 -5.07
C ALA A 144 4.65 -4.22 -4.49
N LYS A 145 5.98 -4.24 -4.40
CA LYS A 145 6.79 -5.33 -3.82
C LYS A 145 7.90 -4.73 -2.96
N GLY A 146 8.07 -5.23 -1.75
CA GLY A 146 9.10 -4.76 -0.83
C GLY A 146 9.47 -5.84 0.16
N ASN A 147 10.72 -5.85 0.62
CA ASN A 147 11.13 -6.81 1.65
C ASN A 147 10.73 -6.39 3.07
N TYR A 148 10.22 -5.16 3.21
CA TYR A 148 9.74 -4.60 4.46
C TYR A 148 8.36 -4.02 4.26
N LEU A 149 7.44 -4.35 5.17
CA LEU A 149 6.05 -3.90 5.08
C LEU A 149 5.93 -2.37 5.19
N GLY A 150 6.77 -1.73 6.02
CA GLY A 150 6.75 -0.27 6.22
C GLY A 150 6.95 0.51 4.92
N ALA A 151 7.80 0.03 4.01
CA ALA A 151 8.00 0.66 2.71
C ALA A 151 6.80 0.54 1.76
N LEU A 152 5.86 -0.37 2.04
CA LEU A 152 4.66 -0.60 1.20
C LEU A 152 3.39 0.03 1.77
N THR A 153 3.42 0.46 3.03
CA THR A 153 2.28 1.06 3.73
C THR A 153 2.40 2.57 3.85
N GLN A 154 3.61 3.12 3.76
CA GLN A 154 3.91 4.54 3.89
C GLN A 154 3.92 5.22 2.50
N GLY A 155 2.75 5.68 2.04
CA GLY A 155 2.60 6.59 0.88
C GLY A 155 2.70 5.94 -0.51
N SER A 156 2.20 6.64 -1.53
CA SER A 156 2.35 6.27 -2.96
C SER A 156 3.75 6.60 -3.51
N GLY A 157 4.56 7.32 -2.74
CA GLY A 157 5.84 7.87 -3.18
C GLY A 157 5.71 9.10 -4.08
N GLU A 158 4.48 9.53 -4.42
CA GLU A 158 4.25 10.73 -5.24
C GLU A 158 4.76 12.00 -4.57
N ASP A 159 4.68 12.08 -3.23
CA ASP A 159 5.20 13.21 -2.45
C ASP A 159 6.72 13.36 -2.53
N LEU A 160 7.45 12.30 -2.92
CA LEU A 160 8.91 12.38 -3.13
C LEU A 160 9.27 13.09 -4.44
N PHE A 161 8.30 13.27 -5.34
CA PHE A 161 8.48 13.86 -6.65
C PHE A 161 7.64 15.14 -6.86
N ALA A 162 7.03 15.67 -5.80
CA ALA A 162 6.40 16.99 -5.84
C ALA A 162 7.50 18.08 -5.92
N PRO A 163 7.41 19.04 -6.85
CA PRO A 163 8.41 20.09 -7.06
C PRO A 163 8.48 21.11 -5.91
#